data_AF-K8EJU6-F1
#
_entry.id   AF-K8EJU6-F1
#
_cell.length_a   1.000
_cell.length_b   1.000
_cell.length_c   1.000
_cell.angle_alpha   90.00
_cell.angle_beta   90.00
_cell.angle_gamma   90.00
#
_symmetry.space_group_name_H-M   'P 1'
#
loop_
_entity.id
_entity.type
_entity.pdbx_description
1 polymer ?
#
loop_
_entity_poly.entity_id
_entity_poly.type
_entity_poly.pdbx_seq_one_letter_code
_entity_poly.pdbx_strand_id
1 'polypeptide(L)'
;MLLNHHHHHLLFSHSLSSSSLSSSLRRRAAENTIRFCDSKTLQRRGNRNPLIRKGLERRTSCGMSSSNGNALTTRKNKRRKCSRMQLWTEDDPPGGEPETIKNNFEPNPEQFLLTSVTFYVVMTAFSQTGCTYLNIHPDLFAQIFVFNPDVATIWSVPLLLSLAMVLLVDERVEFVKEVKELMVDGVIPNVAPTGANGILMLSLGAGIGEEALFRGFLMPLLSNGILERGLGGTEVATYASLGVTSVIFGALHAITPAYQIWATLAGFLFGWEYLNDGLGSAMFTHCFYDFIAFAFIILLWGKPKQPSSSSSSEAGKE
;
A
#
# COMPACT_ATOMS: atom_id res chain seq x y z
N MET A 1 -34.56 -61.73 -33.87
CA MET A 1 -34.03 -61.48 -35.23
C MET A 1 -33.53 -60.03 -35.29
N LEU A 2 -32.26 -59.84 -35.67
CA LEU A 2 -31.64 -58.69 -36.39
C LEU A 2 -32.07 -57.25 -36.00
N LEU A 3 -31.22 -56.32 -35.51
CA LEU A 3 -29.99 -55.69 -36.08
C LEU A 3 -30.17 -55.14 -37.52
N ASN A 4 -29.61 -54.00 -37.96
CA ASN A 4 -28.91 -52.84 -37.34
C ASN A 4 -28.69 -51.74 -38.44
N HIS A 5 -28.25 -50.52 -38.04
CA HIS A 5 -27.63 -49.44 -38.85
C HIS A 5 -28.45 -48.64 -39.89
N HIS A 6 -28.46 -47.31 -39.73
CA HIS A 6 -27.48 -46.44 -40.44
C HIS A 6 -27.28 -45.07 -39.73
N HIS A 7 -26.05 -44.56 -39.73
CA HIS A 7 -25.69 -43.21 -39.24
C HIS A 7 -25.85 -42.15 -40.34
N HIS A 8 -26.15 -40.90 -39.98
CA HIS A 8 -25.56 -39.71 -40.63
C HIS A 8 -25.50 -38.51 -39.64
N HIS A 9 -24.44 -37.69 -39.79
CA HIS A 9 -24.10 -36.57 -38.88
C HIS A 9 -24.93 -35.30 -39.13
N LEU A 10 -25.26 -34.58 -38.04
CA LEU A 10 -25.46 -33.12 -38.05
C LEU A 10 -24.89 -32.51 -36.75
N LEU A 11 -23.74 -31.83 -36.85
CA LEU A 11 -23.11 -31.05 -35.77
C LEU A 11 -22.49 -29.78 -36.35
N PHE A 12 -23.23 -28.67 -36.30
CA PHE A 12 -22.81 -27.28 -36.55
C PHE A 12 -23.97 -26.40 -36.02
N SER A 13 -23.81 -25.28 -35.29
CA SER A 13 -22.65 -24.74 -34.57
C SER A 13 -23.13 -23.59 -33.66
N HIS A 14 -22.93 -23.65 -32.35
CA HIS A 14 -23.21 -22.55 -31.41
C HIS A 14 -22.02 -22.35 -30.45
N SER A 15 -20.94 -21.71 -30.92
CA SER A 15 -19.81 -21.31 -30.05
C SER A 15 -18.98 -20.15 -30.64
N LEU A 16 -19.65 -19.08 -31.08
CA LEU A 16 -19.01 -17.84 -31.56
C LEU A 16 -19.82 -16.61 -31.12
N SER A 17 -19.73 -16.22 -29.85
CA SER A 17 -20.34 -14.96 -29.36
C SER A 17 -19.64 -14.35 -28.12
N SER A 18 -19.10 -15.16 -27.21
CA SER A 18 -18.44 -14.67 -25.98
C SER A 18 -17.03 -14.09 -26.22
N SER A 19 -16.26 -14.69 -27.13
CA SER A 19 -14.87 -14.29 -27.40
C SER A 19 -14.75 -12.94 -28.13
N SER A 20 -15.62 -12.66 -29.10
CA SER A 20 -15.58 -11.39 -29.85
C SER A 20 -15.98 -10.20 -28.96
N LEU A 21 -16.97 -10.38 -28.08
CA LEU A 21 -17.41 -9.34 -27.14
C LEU A 21 -16.29 -8.97 -26.15
N SER A 22 -15.61 -9.96 -25.56
CA SER A 22 -14.44 -9.70 -24.71
C SER A 22 -13.30 -9.02 -25.47
N SER A 23 -13.01 -9.45 -26.70
CA SER A 23 -11.94 -8.85 -27.51
C SER A 23 -12.22 -7.39 -27.91
N SER A 24 -13.49 -7.04 -28.18
CA SER A 24 -13.89 -5.69 -28.57
C SER A 24 -13.96 -4.73 -27.38
N LEU A 25 -14.34 -5.20 -26.19
CA LEU A 25 -14.24 -4.44 -24.94
C LEU A 25 -12.77 -4.19 -24.55
N ARG A 26 -11.90 -5.22 -24.63
CA ARG A 26 -10.45 -5.07 -24.40
C ARG A 26 -9.81 -4.08 -25.38
N ARG A 27 -10.16 -4.13 -26.68
CA ARG A 27 -9.71 -3.13 -27.66
C ARG A 27 -10.18 -1.73 -27.31
N ARG A 28 -11.47 -1.51 -26.98
CA ARG A 28 -11.98 -0.19 -26.61
C ARG A 28 -11.34 0.37 -25.33
N ALA A 29 -11.03 -0.48 -24.35
CA ALA A 29 -10.32 -0.06 -23.14
C ALA A 29 -8.88 0.38 -23.45
N ALA A 30 -8.11 -0.45 -24.17
CA ALA A 30 -6.74 -0.12 -24.58
C ALA A 30 -6.68 1.11 -25.51
N GLU A 31 -7.61 1.21 -26.46
CA GLU A 31 -7.75 2.36 -27.35
C GLU A 31 -8.08 3.66 -26.59
N ASN A 32 -8.86 3.60 -25.49
CA ASN A 32 -9.13 4.75 -24.65
C ASN A 32 -7.90 5.19 -23.83
N THR A 33 -7.15 4.24 -23.24
CA THR A 33 -5.90 4.53 -22.51
C THR A 33 -4.85 5.16 -23.44
N ILE A 34 -4.71 4.63 -24.66
CA ILE A 34 -3.75 5.16 -25.65
C ILE A 34 -4.23 6.50 -26.25
N ARG A 35 -5.53 6.65 -26.57
CA ARG A 35 -6.08 7.95 -27.05
C ARG A 35 -5.99 9.06 -26.01
N PHE A 36 -5.95 8.75 -24.72
CA PHE A 36 -5.74 9.78 -23.68
C PHE A 36 -4.36 10.44 -23.81
N CYS A 37 -3.33 9.69 -24.24
CA CYS A 37 -2.01 10.25 -24.53
C CYS A 37 -1.98 11.09 -25.82
N ASP A 38 -2.70 10.67 -26.87
CA ASP A 38 -2.55 11.28 -28.20
C ASP A 38 -3.59 12.38 -28.53
N SER A 39 -4.76 12.41 -27.88
CA SER A 39 -5.78 13.45 -28.18
C SER A 39 -5.31 14.89 -27.85
N LYS A 40 -4.37 15.04 -26.90
CA LYS A 40 -3.81 16.35 -26.50
C LYS A 40 -2.71 16.87 -27.45
N THR A 41 -2.12 16.05 -28.32
CA THR A 41 -1.10 16.50 -29.29
C THR A 41 -1.73 17.26 -30.46
N LEU A 42 -2.89 16.80 -30.95
CA LEU A 42 -3.60 17.42 -32.09
C LEU A 42 -4.28 18.75 -31.74
N GLN A 43 -4.90 18.86 -30.56
CA GLN A 43 -5.61 20.09 -30.17
C GLN A 43 -4.65 21.29 -29.97
N ARG A 44 -3.35 21.04 -29.80
CA ARG A 44 -2.31 22.08 -29.60
C ARG A 44 -1.72 22.66 -30.89
N ARG A 45 -2.07 22.14 -32.08
CA ARG A 45 -1.63 22.70 -33.38
C ARG A 45 -2.53 23.82 -33.93
N GLY A 46 -3.73 24.01 -33.37
CA GLY A 46 -4.79 24.82 -33.98
C GLY A 46 -4.89 26.30 -33.59
N ASN A 47 -4.06 26.83 -32.67
CA ASN A 47 -4.21 28.22 -32.22
C ASN A 47 -2.86 28.93 -32.00
N ARG A 48 -2.48 29.79 -32.96
CA ARG A 48 -1.40 30.77 -32.82
C ARG A 48 -1.99 32.16 -33.05
N ASN A 49 -1.88 33.04 -32.06
CA ASN A 49 -1.61 34.46 -32.27
C ASN A 49 -1.04 35.13 -30.98
N PRO A 50 -0.36 36.29 -31.07
CA PRO A 50 0.70 36.65 -30.13
C PRO A 50 0.41 37.91 -29.26
N LEU A 51 1.42 38.27 -28.43
CA LEU A 51 1.51 39.47 -27.56
C LEU A 51 0.73 39.30 -26.23
N ILE A 52 1.16 39.84 -25.07
CA ILE A 52 1.88 41.09 -24.76
C ILE A 52 3.01 40.90 -23.71
N ARG A 53 4.00 41.81 -23.71
CA ARG A 53 5.21 41.86 -22.87
C ARG A 53 5.20 43.09 -21.94
N LYS A 54 5.56 42.93 -20.65
CA LYS A 54 6.00 43.95 -19.64
C LYS A 54 6.44 43.18 -18.36
N GLY A 55 7.39 43.61 -17.52
CA GLY A 55 8.24 44.82 -17.46
C GLY A 55 8.90 44.97 -16.06
N LEU A 56 10.08 45.65 -16.03
CA LEU A 56 11.08 45.83 -14.94
C LEU A 56 10.63 46.71 -13.72
N GLU A 57 11.26 46.80 -12.52
CA GLU A 57 12.51 46.33 -11.82
C GLU A 57 12.14 46.05 -10.31
N ARG A 58 12.84 45.25 -9.48
CA ARG A 58 14.11 45.47 -8.70
C ARG A 58 14.19 46.76 -7.82
N ARG A 59 14.37 46.65 -6.49
CA ARG A 59 15.12 47.64 -5.65
C ARG A 59 15.42 47.25 -4.20
N THR A 60 16.36 48.00 -3.62
CA THR A 60 17.14 47.80 -2.38
C THR A 60 17.59 49.17 -1.84
N SER A 61 17.95 49.41 -0.56
CA SER A 61 17.85 48.65 0.71
C SER A 61 18.35 49.56 1.88
N CYS A 62 18.62 48.97 3.06
CA CYS A 62 19.48 49.49 4.16
C CYS A 62 18.90 50.48 5.20
N GLY A 63 19.53 50.43 6.41
CA GLY A 63 19.30 51.29 7.59
C GLY A 63 18.86 50.50 8.84
N MET A 64 19.69 49.68 9.53
CA MET A 64 20.87 49.97 10.37
C MET A 64 20.69 50.95 11.56
N SER A 65 20.61 50.40 12.78
CA SER A 65 21.35 50.78 14.02
C SER A 65 21.03 49.69 15.08
N SER A 66 21.96 48.89 15.63
CA SER A 66 23.01 49.20 16.64
C SER A 66 22.44 49.78 17.94
N SER A 67 22.70 49.31 19.17
CA SER A 67 23.48 48.15 19.71
C SER A 67 22.89 47.79 21.11
N ASN A 68 23.40 46.92 22.01
CA ASN A 68 24.65 46.15 22.14
C ASN A 68 24.45 44.93 23.10
N GLY A 69 25.45 44.07 23.30
CA GLY A 69 25.43 43.05 24.38
C GLY A 69 26.41 41.88 24.18
N ASN A 70 27.41 41.76 25.06
CA ASN A 70 28.56 40.85 24.88
C ASN A 70 28.36 39.40 25.38
N ALA A 71 29.26 38.54 24.88
CA ALA A 71 29.86 37.37 25.53
C ALA A 71 29.15 35.98 25.48
N LEU A 72 29.67 35.15 24.58
CA LEU A 72 30.43 33.92 24.92
C LEU A 72 29.75 32.83 25.81
N THR A 73 29.39 31.67 25.22
CA THR A 73 30.03 30.34 25.53
C THR A 73 29.38 29.12 24.84
N THR A 74 30.21 28.37 24.10
CA THR A 74 30.29 26.90 23.95
C THR A 74 29.08 25.94 24.11
N ARG A 75 28.88 25.14 23.03
CA ARG A 75 28.70 23.66 22.97
C ARG A 75 27.43 22.94 23.52
N LYS A 76 26.97 22.01 22.65
CA LYS A 76 26.43 20.64 22.87
C LYS A 76 24.96 20.45 23.27
N ASN A 77 24.26 19.76 22.35
CA ASN A 77 23.36 18.61 22.57
C ASN A 77 23.04 18.22 24.03
N LYS A 78 21.73 18.25 24.37
CA LYS A 78 21.05 17.04 24.85
C LYS A 78 19.52 17.14 24.73
N ARG A 79 18.90 16.08 24.20
CA ARG A 79 17.45 15.82 24.32
C ARG A 79 17.06 15.87 25.80
N ARG A 80 16.17 16.77 26.21
CA ARG A 80 15.52 16.70 27.53
C ARG A 80 14.30 15.78 27.45
N LYS A 81 14.52 14.52 27.80
CA LYS A 81 13.46 13.57 28.17
C LYS A 81 12.74 14.14 29.39
N CYS A 82 11.43 14.40 29.28
CA CYS A 82 10.66 14.98 30.38
C CYS A 82 10.30 13.89 31.40
N SER A 83 11.28 13.50 32.22
CA SER A 83 11.01 12.73 33.43
C SER A 83 10.44 13.67 34.48
N ARG A 84 9.15 13.51 34.78
CA ARG A 84 8.51 14.15 35.94
C ARG A 84 9.23 13.65 37.19
N MET A 85 9.94 14.54 37.88
CA MET A 85 10.72 14.20 39.06
C MET A 85 9.76 14.03 40.23
N GLN A 86 9.48 12.78 40.61
CA GLN A 86 8.66 12.46 41.77
C GLN A 86 9.51 12.66 43.02
N LEU A 87 9.09 13.59 43.87
CA LEU A 87 9.74 13.87 45.15
C LEU A 87 9.34 12.77 46.13
N TRP A 88 10.29 11.95 46.53
CA TRP A 88 10.08 10.94 47.57
C TRP A 88 10.11 11.61 48.94
N THR A 89 9.08 11.35 49.74
CA THR A 89 9.03 11.67 51.18
C THR A 89 9.28 10.39 51.96
N GLU A 90 9.93 10.48 53.12
CA GLU A 90 10.45 9.32 53.89
C GLU A 90 9.35 8.42 54.54
N ASP A 91 8.08 8.63 54.20
CA ASP A 91 6.90 7.93 54.73
C ASP A 91 6.26 6.93 53.73
N ASP A 92 6.84 6.69 52.56
CA ASP A 92 6.30 5.72 51.59
C ASP A 92 6.44 4.26 52.09
N PRO A 93 5.35 3.46 52.14
CA PRO A 93 5.37 2.12 52.72
C PRO A 93 6.18 1.12 51.87
N PRO A 94 6.90 0.16 52.50
CA PRO A 94 7.75 -0.77 51.77
C PRO A 94 6.93 -1.86 51.07
N GLY A 95 7.10 -1.99 49.75
CA GLY A 95 6.76 -3.21 49.03
C GLY A 95 5.36 -3.30 48.44
N GLY A 96 4.99 -2.35 47.58
CA GLY A 96 4.23 -2.70 46.37
C GLY A 96 5.19 -2.70 45.19
N GLU A 97 5.29 -3.80 44.43
CA GLU A 97 5.82 -3.66 43.07
C GLU A 97 4.92 -2.66 42.33
N PRO A 98 5.46 -1.77 41.49
CA PRO A 98 4.61 -0.89 40.70
C PRO A 98 3.73 -1.78 39.83
N GLU A 99 2.42 -1.78 40.09
CA GLU A 99 1.47 -2.47 39.22
C GLU A 99 1.67 -1.94 37.81
N THR A 100 2.37 -2.72 36.99
CA THR A 100 2.43 -2.46 35.57
C THR A 100 1.00 -2.60 35.11
N ILE A 101 0.34 -1.47 34.81
CA ILE A 101 -0.92 -1.43 34.10
C ILE A 101 -0.64 -2.00 32.72
N LYS A 102 -0.61 -3.33 32.65
CA LYS A 102 -0.73 -4.09 31.43
C LYS A 102 -2.13 -3.79 30.98
N ASN A 103 -2.25 -2.84 30.06
CA ASN A 103 -3.43 -2.73 29.23
C ASN A 103 -3.59 -4.11 28.60
N ASN A 104 -4.53 -4.90 29.12
CA ASN A 104 -4.88 -6.19 28.55
C ASN A 104 -5.56 -5.89 27.22
N PHE A 105 -4.74 -5.74 26.17
CA PHE A 105 -5.19 -5.66 24.81
C PHE A 105 -5.70 -7.05 24.43
N GLU A 106 -6.97 -7.31 24.74
CA GLU A 106 -7.67 -8.49 24.26
C GLU A 106 -7.92 -8.30 22.76
N PRO A 107 -7.40 -9.19 21.89
CA PRO A 107 -7.65 -9.09 20.46
C PRO A 107 -9.16 -9.17 20.19
N ASN A 108 -9.67 -8.32 19.31
CA ASN A 108 -11.06 -8.40 18.83
C ASN A 108 -11.07 -8.61 17.31
N PRO A 109 -10.99 -9.87 16.85
CA PRO A 109 -10.90 -10.23 15.43
C PRO A 109 -12.07 -9.70 14.59
N GLU A 110 -13.29 -9.73 15.14
CA GLU A 110 -14.48 -9.26 14.43
C GLU A 110 -14.45 -7.74 14.24
N GLN A 111 -14.12 -6.99 15.29
CA GLN A 111 -13.98 -5.53 15.21
C GLN A 111 -12.81 -5.13 14.31
N PHE A 112 -11.68 -5.84 14.38
CA PHE A 112 -10.54 -5.64 13.47
C PHE A 112 -10.97 -5.83 12.02
N LEU A 113 -11.53 -6.99 11.67
CA LEU A 113 -11.96 -7.28 10.30
C LEU A 113 -13.00 -6.27 9.80
N LEU A 114 -14.01 -5.95 10.61
CA LEU A 114 -15.06 -4.99 10.26
C LEU A 114 -14.48 -3.59 10.03
N THR A 115 -13.58 -3.11 10.89
CA THR A 115 -12.98 -1.78 10.75
C THR A 115 -12.05 -1.69 9.54
N SER A 116 -11.21 -2.69 9.31
CA SER A 116 -10.34 -2.76 8.11
C SER A 116 -11.16 -2.82 6.82
N VAL A 117 -12.14 -3.72 6.71
CA VAL A 117 -13.00 -3.81 5.51
C VAL A 117 -13.78 -2.50 5.28
N THR A 118 -14.31 -1.89 6.34
CA THR A 118 -15.01 -0.59 6.23
C THR A 118 -14.07 0.51 5.75
N PHE A 119 -12.84 0.58 6.30
CA PHE A 119 -11.82 1.53 5.89
C PHE A 119 -11.49 1.41 4.40
N TYR A 120 -11.27 0.19 3.91
CA TYR A 120 -10.96 -0.07 2.50
C TYR A 120 -12.13 0.21 1.55
N VAL A 121 -13.37 -0.10 1.93
CA VAL A 121 -14.57 0.27 1.16
C VAL A 121 -14.72 1.78 1.07
N VAL A 122 -14.56 2.50 2.20
CA VAL A 122 -14.61 3.97 2.23
C VAL A 122 -13.48 4.59 1.39
N MET A 123 -12.27 4.04 1.47
CA MET A 123 -11.13 4.47 0.65
C MET A 123 -11.38 4.27 -0.85
N THR A 124 -11.94 3.13 -1.26
CA THR A 124 -12.32 2.84 -2.65
C THR A 124 -13.37 3.84 -3.15
N ALA A 125 -14.43 4.07 -2.36
CA ALA A 125 -15.52 4.98 -2.70
C ALA A 125 -15.05 6.45 -2.77
N PHE A 126 -14.18 6.88 -1.84
CA PHE A 126 -13.52 8.18 -1.88
C PHE A 126 -12.69 8.34 -3.16
N SER A 127 -11.89 7.34 -3.51
CA SER A 127 -11.02 7.36 -4.69
C SER A 127 -11.83 7.46 -5.99
N GLN A 128 -12.91 6.68 -6.12
CA GLN A 128 -13.83 6.77 -7.27
C GLN A 128 -14.48 8.16 -7.35
N THR A 129 -14.95 8.67 -6.22
CA THR A 129 -15.62 9.98 -6.15
C THR A 129 -14.64 11.10 -6.53
N GLY A 130 -13.41 11.06 -6.02
CA GLY A 130 -12.33 11.99 -6.37
C GLY A 130 -11.94 11.92 -7.84
N CYS A 131 -11.80 10.71 -8.41
CA CYS A 131 -11.51 10.52 -9.83
C CYS A 131 -12.60 11.11 -10.73
N THR A 132 -13.87 10.91 -10.35
CA THR A 132 -15.04 11.43 -11.06
C THR A 132 -15.11 12.95 -10.96
N TYR A 133 -14.95 13.52 -9.75
CA TYR A 133 -15.04 14.96 -9.49
C TYR A 133 -13.93 15.76 -10.18
N LEU A 134 -12.70 15.23 -10.20
CA LEU A 134 -11.54 15.89 -10.83
C LEU A 134 -11.34 15.49 -12.30
N ASN A 135 -12.14 14.55 -12.84
CA ASN A 135 -12.05 14.03 -14.20
C ASN A 135 -10.62 13.54 -14.57
N ILE A 136 -9.92 12.92 -13.62
CA ILE A 136 -8.52 12.47 -13.76
C ILE A 136 -8.37 11.01 -14.19
N HIS A 137 -9.39 10.19 -13.95
CA HIS A 137 -9.40 8.77 -14.30
C HIS A 137 -10.85 8.28 -14.48
N PRO A 138 -11.18 7.54 -15.54
CA PRO A 138 -12.49 6.93 -15.69
C PRO A 138 -12.69 5.77 -14.69
N ASP A 139 -13.95 5.48 -14.39
CA ASP A 139 -14.48 4.40 -13.54
C ASP A 139 -13.46 3.33 -13.09
N LEU A 140 -13.06 3.39 -11.82
CA LEU A 140 -12.16 2.45 -11.16
C LEU A 140 -12.82 1.06 -11.03
N PHE A 141 -14.14 1.00 -10.79
CA PHE A 141 -14.85 -0.28 -10.64
C PHE A 141 -14.84 -1.07 -11.95
N ALA A 142 -14.93 -0.39 -13.09
CA ALA A 142 -14.79 -1.01 -14.41
C ALA A 142 -13.41 -1.65 -14.64
N GLN A 143 -12.35 -1.21 -13.93
CA GLN A 143 -10.99 -1.73 -14.14
C GLN A 143 -10.65 -2.94 -13.26
N ILE A 144 -11.39 -3.20 -12.17
CA ILE A 144 -11.16 -4.34 -11.24
C ILE A 144 -11.06 -5.67 -11.99
N PHE A 145 -11.84 -5.84 -13.07
CA PHE A 145 -11.90 -7.09 -13.85
C PHE A 145 -11.20 -7.00 -15.22
N VAL A 146 -10.43 -5.93 -15.49
CA VAL A 146 -9.75 -5.69 -16.77
C VAL A 146 -8.24 -5.81 -16.58
N PHE A 147 -7.76 -7.06 -16.58
CA PHE A 147 -6.34 -7.40 -16.51
C PHE A 147 -6.05 -8.75 -17.19
N ASN A 148 -4.78 -9.12 -17.26
CA ASN A 148 -4.35 -10.48 -17.60
C ASN A 148 -3.83 -11.17 -16.31
N PRO A 149 -4.51 -12.22 -15.79
CA PRO A 149 -4.10 -12.87 -14.55
C PRO A 149 -2.72 -13.53 -14.64
N ASP A 150 -2.31 -14.00 -15.83
CA ASP A 150 -1.01 -14.64 -16.03
C ASP A 150 0.13 -13.63 -15.82
N VAL A 151 -0.05 -12.40 -16.33
CA VAL A 151 0.94 -11.31 -16.20
C VAL A 151 0.94 -10.74 -14.79
N ALA A 152 -0.23 -10.52 -14.19
CA ALA A 152 -0.34 -10.07 -12.80
C ALA A 152 0.28 -11.09 -11.82
N THR A 153 0.11 -12.40 -12.07
CA THR A 153 0.81 -13.43 -11.30
C THR A 153 2.33 -13.34 -11.44
N ILE A 154 2.86 -13.00 -12.61
CA ILE A 154 4.30 -12.75 -12.81
C ILE A 154 4.76 -11.51 -12.02
N TRP A 155 3.97 -10.43 -11.97
CA TRP A 155 4.26 -9.25 -11.14
C TRP A 155 4.31 -9.56 -9.63
N SER A 156 3.63 -10.61 -9.16
CA SER A 156 3.72 -11.03 -7.76
C SER A 156 5.07 -11.69 -7.39
N VAL A 157 5.84 -12.18 -8.37
CA VAL A 157 7.06 -12.98 -8.12
C VAL A 157 8.11 -12.26 -7.27
N PRO A 158 8.48 -10.98 -7.50
CA PRO A 158 9.44 -10.28 -6.64
C PRO A 158 8.96 -10.14 -5.19
N LEU A 159 7.65 -9.93 -4.99
CA LEU A 159 7.05 -9.82 -3.65
C LEU A 159 7.07 -11.18 -2.94
N LEU A 160 6.65 -12.25 -3.63
CA LEU A 160 6.68 -13.62 -3.12
C LEU A 160 8.10 -14.11 -2.83
N LEU A 161 9.10 -13.71 -3.62
CA LEU A 161 10.52 -13.96 -3.32
C LEU A 161 10.98 -13.19 -2.07
N SER A 162 10.51 -11.95 -1.87
CA SER A 162 10.82 -11.17 -0.65
C SER A 162 10.15 -11.77 0.60
N LEU A 163 8.92 -12.27 0.48
CA LEU A 163 8.22 -13.04 1.52
C LEU A 163 8.98 -14.34 1.83
N ALA A 164 9.37 -15.11 0.82
CA ALA A 164 10.16 -16.32 1.01
C ALA A 164 11.49 -16.04 1.72
N MET A 165 12.18 -14.95 1.36
CA MET A 165 13.37 -14.48 2.10
C MET A 165 13.05 -14.19 3.58
N VAL A 166 12.00 -13.43 3.88
CA VAL A 166 11.60 -13.11 5.27
C VAL A 166 11.21 -14.37 6.07
N LEU A 167 10.59 -15.37 5.43
CA LEU A 167 10.18 -16.61 6.09
C LEU A 167 11.32 -17.64 6.27
N LEU A 168 12.41 -17.54 5.50
CA LEU A 168 13.51 -18.51 5.48
C LEU A 168 14.82 -17.99 6.11
N VAL A 169 14.99 -16.68 6.25
CA VAL A 169 16.19 -16.07 6.86
C VAL A 169 16.09 -16.09 8.39
N ASP A 170 17.23 -16.33 9.05
CA ASP A 170 17.37 -16.37 10.51
C ASP A 170 17.09 -15.00 11.17
N GLU A 171 16.40 -15.03 12.31
CA GLU A 171 15.99 -13.85 13.12
C GLU A 171 17.17 -13.01 13.64
N ARG A 172 18.42 -13.46 13.50
CA ARG A 172 19.63 -12.64 13.66
C ARG A 172 19.66 -11.41 12.72
N VAL A 173 18.90 -11.43 11.63
CA VAL A 173 18.70 -10.25 10.79
C VAL A 173 17.61 -9.38 11.41
N GLU A 174 17.98 -8.22 11.94
CA GLU A 174 17.07 -7.33 12.71
C GLU A 174 15.76 -7.03 11.96
N PHE A 175 15.80 -6.81 10.65
CA PHE A 175 14.59 -6.61 9.83
C PHE A 175 13.61 -7.79 9.88
N VAL A 176 14.10 -9.03 9.84
CA VAL A 176 13.24 -10.23 9.89
C VAL A 176 12.61 -10.35 11.27
N LYS A 177 13.39 -10.08 12.32
CA LYS A 177 12.90 -10.05 13.70
C LYS A 177 11.85 -8.96 13.91
N GLU A 178 12.10 -7.72 13.47
CA GLU A 178 11.15 -6.60 13.51
C GLU A 178 9.82 -6.96 12.84
N VAL A 179 9.86 -7.50 11.61
CA VAL A 179 8.66 -7.93 10.86
C VAL A 179 7.95 -9.08 11.57
N LYS A 180 8.68 -10.03 12.13
CA LYS A 180 8.09 -11.16 12.87
C LYS A 180 7.42 -10.72 14.17
N GLU A 181 8.07 -9.88 14.98
CA GLU A 181 7.49 -9.35 16.23
C GLU A 181 6.21 -8.56 15.93
N LEU A 182 6.24 -7.68 14.92
CA LEU A 182 5.07 -6.94 14.43
C LEU A 182 3.91 -7.86 14.03
N MET A 183 4.21 -8.93 13.26
CA MET A 183 3.18 -9.87 12.83
C MET A 183 2.65 -10.71 13.99
N VAL A 184 3.52 -11.24 14.87
CA VAL A 184 3.13 -12.12 15.98
C VAL A 184 2.38 -11.39 17.08
N ASP A 185 2.79 -10.16 17.44
CA ASP A 185 2.21 -9.43 18.57
C ASP A 185 1.04 -8.52 18.14
N GLY A 186 1.05 -8.01 16.90
CA GLY A 186 0.02 -7.08 16.40
C GLY A 186 -1.03 -7.72 15.48
N VAL A 187 -0.58 -8.43 14.45
CA VAL A 187 -1.44 -8.78 13.30
C VAL A 187 -2.08 -10.16 13.45
N ILE A 188 -1.28 -11.20 13.67
CA ILE A 188 -1.72 -12.60 13.80
C ILE A 188 -2.81 -12.78 14.87
N PRO A 189 -2.76 -12.17 16.07
CA PRO A 189 -3.80 -12.35 17.09
C PRO A 189 -5.18 -11.84 16.66
N ASN A 190 -5.21 -10.85 15.75
CA ASN A 190 -6.45 -10.29 15.21
C ASN A 190 -6.88 -10.96 13.89
N VAL A 191 -5.94 -11.37 13.04
CA VAL A 191 -6.24 -11.96 11.71
C VAL A 191 -6.49 -13.47 11.78
N ALA A 192 -5.65 -14.23 12.48
CA ALA A 192 -5.72 -15.70 12.47
C ALA A 192 -7.09 -16.26 12.92
N PRO A 193 -7.78 -15.71 13.94
CA PRO A 193 -9.11 -16.20 14.33
C PRO A 193 -10.20 -15.97 13.28
N THR A 194 -10.00 -15.04 12.33
CA THR A 194 -10.99 -14.77 11.24
C THR A 194 -10.99 -15.85 10.14
N GLY A 195 -10.00 -16.74 10.16
CA GLY A 195 -9.85 -17.83 9.19
C GLY A 195 -9.62 -17.36 7.75
N ALA A 196 -9.69 -18.31 6.81
CA ALA A 196 -9.43 -18.04 5.39
C ALA A 196 -10.35 -16.98 4.76
N ASN A 197 -11.60 -16.88 5.24
CA ASN A 197 -12.56 -15.90 4.76
C ASN A 197 -12.16 -14.47 5.17
N GLY A 198 -11.76 -14.26 6.42
CA GLY A 198 -11.29 -12.94 6.87
C GLY A 198 -9.99 -12.53 6.19
N ILE A 199 -9.04 -13.46 6.01
CA ILE A 199 -7.83 -13.23 5.20
C ILE A 199 -8.18 -12.79 3.77
N LEU A 200 -9.11 -13.50 3.11
CA LEU A 200 -9.57 -13.14 1.76
C LEU A 200 -10.23 -11.75 1.72
N MET A 201 -11.08 -11.42 2.70
CA MET A 201 -11.73 -10.11 2.79
C MET A 201 -10.75 -8.97 3.06
N LEU A 202 -9.72 -9.19 3.89
CA LEU A 202 -8.64 -8.22 4.13
C LEU A 202 -7.82 -8.00 2.86
N SER A 203 -7.39 -9.08 2.21
CA SER A 203 -6.54 -9.01 1.00
C SER A 203 -7.26 -8.36 -0.18
N LEU A 204 -8.55 -8.65 -0.38
CA LEU A 204 -9.40 -7.97 -1.36
C LEU A 204 -9.62 -6.50 -0.99
N GLY A 205 -9.80 -6.20 0.31
CA GLY A 205 -9.95 -4.83 0.80
C GLY A 205 -8.72 -3.98 0.53
N ALA A 206 -7.55 -4.44 1.00
CA ALA A 206 -6.27 -3.76 0.83
C ALA A 206 -5.93 -3.59 -0.67
N GLY A 207 -5.88 -4.69 -1.42
CA GLY A 207 -5.46 -4.65 -2.82
C GLY A 207 -6.42 -3.90 -3.75
N ILE A 208 -7.73 -3.81 -3.47
CA ILE A 208 -8.63 -2.94 -4.25
C ILE A 208 -8.58 -1.49 -3.74
N GLY A 209 -8.68 -1.28 -2.42
CA GLY A 209 -8.81 0.05 -1.83
C GLY A 209 -7.55 0.88 -1.94
N GLU A 210 -6.40 0.30 -1.64
CA GLU A 210 -5.11 0.99 -1.71
C GLU A 210 -4.72 1.26 -3.16
N GLU A 211 -4.86 0.30 -4.07
CA GLU A 211 -4.57 0.56 -5.49
C GLU A 211 -5.52 1.59 -6.12
N ALA A 212 -6.81 1.58 -5.75
CA ALA A 212 -7.75 2.63 -6.13
C ALA A 212 -7.28 4.02 -5.65
N LEU A 213 -6.78 4.14 -4.41
CA LEU A 213 -6.28 5.40 -3.85
C LEU A 213 -4.96 5.84 -4.47
N PHE A 214 -3.95 4.97 -4.50
CA PHE A 214 -2.60 5.34 -4.89
C PHE A 214 -2.43 5.41 -6.41
N ARG A 215 -2.93 4.42 -7.16
CA ARG A 215 -2.71 4.28 -8.61
C ARG A 215 -3.90 4.81 -9.41
N GLY A 216 -5.12 4.56 -8.94
CA GLY A 216 -6.35 5.10 -9.55
C GLY A 216 -6.51 6.62 -9.37
N PHE A 217 -6.26 7.14 -8.16
CA PHE A 217 -6.52 8.55 -7.82
C PHE A 217 -5.24 9.41 -7.66
N LEU A 218 -4.36 9.07 -6.72
CA LEU A 218 -3.28 9.95 -6.28
C LEU A 218 -2.20 10.13 -7.36
N MET A 219 -1.81 9.05 -8.05
CA MET A 219 -0.77 9.11 -9.08
C MET A 219 -1.22 9.92 -10.34
N PRO A 220 -2.45 9.77 -10.86
CA PRO A 220 -3.01 10.70 -11.86
C PRO A 220 -3.16 12.13 -11.35
N LEU A 221 -3.57 12.33 -10.10
CA LEU A 221 -3.69 13.67 -9.48
C LEU A 221 -2.34 14.41 -9.47
N LEU A 222 -1.27 13.74 -9.04
CA LEU A 222 0.07 14.32 -9.06
C LEU A 222 0.57 14.56 -10.49
N SER A 223 0.39 13.60 -11.40
CA SER A 223 0.83 13.73 -12.80
C SER A 223 0.18 14.94 -13.48
N ASN A 224 -1.16 15.06 -13.39
CA ASN A 224 -1.89 16.21 -13.91
C ASN A 224 -1.43 17.52 -13.24
N GLY A 225 -1.27 17.53 -11.91
CA GLY A 225 -0.79 18.70 -11.18
C GLY A 225 0.63 19.17 -11.56
N ILE A 226 1.52 18.25 -11.95
CA ILE A 226 2.87 18.55 -12.46
C ILE A 226 2.78 19.18 -13.87
N LEU A 227 1.93 18.61 -14.73
CA LEU A 227 1.71 19.10 -16.11
C LEU A 227 1.08 20.49 -16.14
N GLU A 228 0.06 20.74 -15.32
CA GLU A 228 -0.61 22.04 -15.21
C GLU A 228 0.33 23.16 -14.76
N ARG A 229 1.29 22.83 -13.88
CA ARG A 229 2.31 23.76 -13.40
C ARG A 229 3.48 23.94 -14.37
N GLY A 230 3.51 23.20 -15.48
CA GLY A 230 4.58 23.27 -16.48
C GLY A 230 5.95 22.80 -15.98
N LEU A 231 5.97 21.95 -14.95
CA LEU A 231 7.21 21.50 -14.29
C LEU A 231 7.97 20.40 -15.06
N GLY A 232 7.48 19.99 -16.22
CA GLY A 232 8.11 18.99 -17.08
C GLY A 232 7.20 18.58 -18.25
N GLY A 233 7.69 17.63 -19.06
CA GLY A 233 6.87 16.91 -20.04
C GLY A 233 6.11 15.73 -19.42
N THR A 234 5.34 15.01 -20.24
CA THR A 234 4.54 13.85 -19.81
C THR A 234 5.38 12.78 -19.09
N GLU A 235 6.55 12.43 -19.62
CA GLU A 235 7.45 11.45 -19.00
C GLU A 235 7.89 11.87 -17.59
N VAL A 236 8.26 13.15 -17.41
CA VAL A 236 8.64 13.71 -16.11
C VAL A 236 7.48 13.63 -15.13
N ALA A 237 6.27 13.98 -15.57
CA ALA A 237 5.07 13.91 -14.73
C ALA A 237 4.74 12.46 -14.31
N THR A 238 4.82 11.51 -15.23
CA THR A 238 4.57 10.07 -14.98
C THR A 238 5.59 9.47 -14.02
N TYR A 239 6.89 9.66 -14.24
CA TYR A 239 7.92 9.06 -13.38
C TYR A 239 8.06 9.79 -12.03
N ALA A 240 7.80 11.09 -11.98
CA ALA A 240 7.75 11.82 -10.72
C ALA A 240 6.51 11.44 -9.89
N SER A 241 5.33 11.27 -10.51
CA SER A 241 4.14 10.82 -9.77
C SER A 241 4.32 9.40 -9.25
N LEU A 242 4.90 8.47 -10.05
CA LEU A 242 5.30 7.13 -9.60
C LEU A 242 6.21 7.20 -8.36
N GLY A 243 7.33 7.90 -8.46
CA GLY A 243 8.31 7.97 -7.37
C GLY A 243 7.73 8.58 -6.09
N VAL A 244 6.94 9.65 -6.22
CA VAL A 244 6.31 10.31 -5.06
C VAL A 244 5.21 9.45 -4.44
N THR A 245 4.32 8.81 -5.21
CA THR A 245 3.29 7.94 -4.63
C THR A 245 3.88 6.69 -3.99
N SER A 246 4.96 6.14 -4.53
CA SER A 246 5.71 5.02 -3.92
C SER A 246 6.27 5.41 -2.54
N VAL A 247 6.86 6.60 -2.41
CA VAL A 247 7.39 7.11 -1.14
C VAL A 247 6.27 7.42 -0.14
N ILE A 248 5.13 7.96 -0.59
CA ILE A 248 3.97 8.20 0.28
C ILE A 248 3.39 6.86 0.76
N PHE A 249 3.27 5.86 -0.13
CA PHE A 249 2.82 4.50 0.22
C PHE A 249 3.72 3.89 1.31
N GLY A 250 5.04 3.91 1.11
CA GLY A 250 5.98 3.41 2.11
C GLY A 250 5.96 4.19 3.43
N ALA A 251 5.79 5.52 3.37
CA ALA A 251 5.70 6.37 4.56
C ALA A 251 4.41 6.13 5.39
N LEU A 252 3.28 5.81 4.75
CA LEU A 252 2.05 5.43 5.44
C LEU A 252 2.13 4.03 6.05
N HIS A 253 3.00 3.17 5.50
CA HIS A 253 3.36 1.86 6.04
C HIS A 253 4.59 1.88 6.96
N ALA A 254 5.07 3.04 7.41
CA ALA A 254 6.32 3.16 8.16
C ALA A 254 6.20 2.73 9.63
N ILE A 255 6.13 1.42 9.86
CA ILE A 255 6.11 0.83 11.21
C ILE A 255 7.54 0.68 11.75
N THR A 256 8.49 0.29 10.88
CA THR A 256 9.94 0.44 11.11
C THR A 256 10.61 1.05 9.88
N PRO A 257 11.82 1.64 9.99
CA PRO A 257 12.51 2.22 8.84
C PRO A 257 12.83 1.21 7.73
N ALA A 258 13.11 -0.05 8.09
CA ALA A 258 13.37 -1.11 7.12
C ALA A 258 12.08 -1.55 6.41
N TYR A 259 10.97 -1.69 7.15
CA TYR A 259 9.66 -1.97 6.57
C TYR A 259 9.16 -0.81 5.69
N GLN A 260 9.41 0.45 6.04
CA GLN A 260 9.16 1.61 5.18
C GLN A 260 9.88 1.51 3.83
N ILE A 261 11.15 1.09 3.81
CA ILE A 261 11.93 0.92 2.57
C ILE A 261 11.32 -0.21 1.72
N TRP A 262 11.01 -1.36 2.33
CA TRP A 262 10.36 -2.47 1.64
C TRP A 262 9.00 -2.06 1.06
N ALA A 263 8.15 -1.39 1.84
CA ALA A 263 6.85 -0.89 1.39
C ALA A 263 6.99 0.18 0.30
N THR A 264 8.04 1.00 0.32
CA THR A 264 8.36 1.93 -0.79
C THR A 264 8.67 1.18 -2.08
N LEU A 265 9.41 0.06 -2.00
CA LEU A 265 9.76 -0.76 -3.16
C LEU A 265 8.57 -1.56 -3.70
N ALA A 266 7.73 -2.14 -2.84
CA ALA A 266 6.44 -2.71 -3.23
C ALA A 266 5.53 -1.63 -3.85
N GLY A 267 5.51 -0.45 -3.24
CA GLY A 267 4.82 0.75 -3.73
C GLY A 267 5.23 1.13 -5.16
N PHE A 268 6.53 1.06 -5.45
CA PHE A 268 7.09 1.27 -6.77
C PHE A 268 6.73 0.14 -7.74
N LEU A 269 6.78 -1.12 -7.31
CA LEU A 269 6.44 -2.27 -8.15
C LEU A 269 4.99 -2.21 -8.65
N PHE A 270 4.01 -2.02 -7.76
CA PHE A 270 2.60 -1.88 -8.14
C PHE A 270 2.35 -0.64 -9.02
N GLY A 271 3.04 0.47 -8.75
CA GLY A 271 2.96 1.67 -9.58
C GLY A 271 3.58 1.50 -10.96
N TRP A 272 4.62 0.68 -11.08
CA TRP A 272 5.25 0.32 -12.35
C TRP A 272 4.39 -0.68 -13.13
N GLU A 273 3.82 -1.70 -12.48
CA GLU A 273 2.82 -2.60 -13.05
C GLU A 273 1.62 -1.82 -13.59
N TYR A 274 1.06 -0.88 -12.81
CA TYR A 274 -0.04 0.00 -13.24
C TYR A 274 0.26 0.72 -14.56
N LEU A 275 1.49 1.17 -14.79
CA LEU A 275 1.91 1.86 -16.01
C LEU A 275 2.06 0.92 -17.23
N ASN A 276 2.27 -0.38 -17.03
CA ASN A 276 2.49 -1.35 -18.10
C ASN A 276 1.22 -2.17 -18.42
N ASP A 277 0.53 -2.65 -17.39
CA ASP A 277 -0.57 -3.63 -17.48
C ASP A 277 -1.91 -3.13 -16.91
N GLY A 278 -1.92 -1.93 -16.31
CA GLY A 278 -3.13 -1.23 -15.87
C GLY A 278 -3.57 -1.52 -14.43
N LEU A 279 -4.61 -0.81 -13.99
CA LEU A 279 -5.03 -0.78 -12.59
C LEU A 279 -5.53 -2.14 -12.06
N GLY A 280 -6.29 -2.88 -12.89
CA GLY A 280 -6.76 -4.22 -12.53
C GLY A 280 -5.62 -5.21 -12.28
N SER A 281 -4.48 -5.04 -12.95
CA SER A 281 -3.29 -5.90 -12.76
C SER A 281 -2.70 -5.66 -11.38
N ALA A 282 -2.38 -4.39 -11.06
CA ALA A 282 -1.86 -4.01 -9.75
C ALA A 282 -2.81 -4.41 -8.60
N MET A 283 -4.13 -4.20 -8.77
CA MET A 283 -5.15 -4.64 -7.81
C MET A 283 -5.09 -6.16 -7.58
N PHE A 284 -5.04 -6.96 -8.64
CA PHE A 284 -4.93 -8.41 -8.52
C PHE A 284 -3.62 -8.82 -7.83
N THR A 285 -2.49 -8.26 -8.25
CA THR A 285 -1.15 -8.59 -7.73
C THR A 285 -1.04 -8.30 -6.24
N HIS A 286 -1.59 -7.16 -5.79
CA HIS A 286 -1.65 -6.81 -4.36
C HIS A 286 -2.58 -7.77 -3.60
N CYS A 287 -3.82 -7.97 -4.06
CA CYS A 287 -4.76 -8.92 -3.43
C CYS A 287 -4.19 -10.35 -3.32
N PHE A 288 -3.51 -10.81 -4.38
CA PHE A 288 -2.94 -12.14 -4.46
C PHE A 288 -1.71 -12.29 -3.55
N TYR A 289 -0.82 -11.30 -3.56
CA TYR A 289 0.33 -11.28 -2.66
C TYR A 289 -0.10 -11.31 -1.19
N ASP A 290 -1.01 -10.44 -0.77
CA ASP A 290 -1.48 -10.36 0.62
C ASP A 290 -2.13 -11.65 1.08
N PHE A 291 -2.98 -12.26 0.25
CA PHE A 291 -3.64 -13.52 0.57
C PHE A 291 -2.62 -14.63 0.84
N ILE A 292 -1.59 -14.74 0.00
CA ILE A 292 -0.50 -15.70 0.15
C ILE A 292 0.37 -15.35 1.37
N ALA A 293 0.71 -14.07 1.57
CA ALA A 293 1.51 -13.60 2.69
C ALA A 293 0.85 -13.90 4.03
N PHE A 294 -0.41 -13.51 4.23
CA PHE A 294 -1.15 -13.82 5.46
C PHE A 294 -1.30 -15.34 5.67
N ALA A 295 -1.60 -16.11 4.62
CA ALA A 295 -1.72 -17.57 4.74
C ALA A 295 -0.40 -18.21 5.24
N PHE A 296 0.74 -17.91 4.61
CA PHE A 296 2.03 -18.48 5.04
C PHE A 296 2.51 -17.95 6.40
N ILE A 297 2.34 -16.66 6.68
CA ILE A 297 2.69 -16.05 7.98
C ILE A 297 1.90 -16.71 9.11
N ILE A 298 0.59 -16.90 8.96
CA ILE A 298 -0.26 -17.52 9.99
C ILE A 298 0.08 -19.01 10.14
N LEU A 299 0.31 -19.75 9.05
CA LEU A 299 0.68 -21.17 9.10
C LEU A 299 2.04 -21.42 9.79
N LEU A 300 3.02 -20.52 9.60
CA LEU A 300 4.38 -20.69 10.12
C LEU A 300 4.57 -20.06 11.51
N TRP A 301 4.00 -18.88 11.76
CA TRP A 301 4.22 -18.10 12.99
C TRP A 301 3.00 -18.06 13.93
N GLY A 302 1.80 -18.42 13.47
CA GLY A 302 0.58 -18.43 14.29
C GLY A 302 0.45 -19.59 15.29
N LYS A 303 1.53 -20.34 15.55
CA LYS A 303 1.52 -21.43 16.55
C LYS A 303 1.55 -20.82 17.96
N PRO A 304 0.67 -21.27 18.88
CA PRO A 304 0.66 -20.74 20.23
C PRO A 304 2.00 -20.98 20.92
N LYS A 305 2.49 -19.95 21.62
CA LYS A 305 3.72 -20.00 22.40
C LYS A 305 3.54 -21.07 23.48
N GLN A 306 4.22 -22.21 23.33
CA GLN A 306 4.21 -23.28 24.33
C GLN A 306 4.58 -22.68 25.69
N PRO A 307 3.78 -22.90 26.75
CA PRO A 307 4.13 -22.39 28.07
C PRO A 307 5.48 -22.98 28.45
N SER A 308 6.44 -22.12 28.78
CA SER A 308 7.74 -22.57 29.27
C SER A 308 7.50 -23.44 30.49
N SER A 309 7.85 -24.72 30.40
CA SER A 309 7.80 -25.65 31.52
C SER A 309 8.79 -25.16 32.58
N SER A 310 8.30 -24.35 33.52
CA SER A 310 9.04 -23.98 34.71
C SER A 310 9.40 -25.26 35.44
N SER A 311 10.70 -25.47 35.63
CA SER A 311 11.28 -26.66 36.21
C SER A 311 10.72 -26.91 37.60
N SER A 312 9.76 -27.84 37.69
CA SER A 312 9.27 -28.38 38.95
C SER A 312 10.33 -29.32 39.54
N SER A 313 11.42 -28.76 40.06
CA SER A 313 12.55 -29.54 40.59
C SER A 313 13.31 -28.84 41.72
N GLU A 314 12.60 -28.40 42.77
CA GLU A 314 13.11 -28.39 44.14
C GLU A 314 11.96 -28.94 45.02
N ALA A 315 11.92 -30.25 45.25
CA ALA A 315 12.72 -30.99 46.22
C ALA A 315 12.13 -30.91 47.64
N GLY A 316 11.07 -31.69 47.87
CA GLY A 316 10.72 -32.15 49.20
C GLY A 316 11.77 -33.12 49.73
N LYS A 317 12.77 -32.56 50.42
CA LYS A 317 13.77 -33.19 51.32
C LYS A 317 14.20 -32.06 52.28
N GLU A 318 14.16 -32.19 53.60
CA GLU A 318 13.85 -33.32 54.50
C GLU A 318 12.85 -32.88 55.59
#